data_AF-A0A9E4Y1Z4-F1
#
_entry.id   AF-A0A9E4Y1Z4-F1
#
_cell.length_a   1.000
_cell.length_b   1.000
_cell.length_c   1.000
_cell.angle_alpha   90.00
_cell.angle_beta   90.00
_cell.angle_gamma   90.00
#
_symmetry.space_group_name_H-M   'P 1'
#
loop_
_entity.id
_entity.type
_entity.pdbx_description
1 polymer ?
#
loop_
_entity_poly.entity_id
_entity_poly.type
_entity_poly.pdbx_seq_one_letter_code
_entity_poly.pdbx_strand_id
1 'polypeptide(L)'
;MKVGFIGLGTMGASMAYNTLQGGHELVVHDIRRESATRHLEAGATWADSPREVAEACEIVFTSLPGPTEVEAVALGEDGLIQGLTAGKVY
;
A
#
# COMPACT_ATOMS: atom_id res chain seq x y z
N MET A 1 9.48 -8.55 -7.69
CA MET A 1 8.48 -7.51 -8.01
C MET A 1 8.13 -6.84 -6.71
N LYS A 2 8.13 -5.50 -6.73
CA LYS A 2 7.83 -4.70 -5.55
C LYS A 2 6.37 -4.25 -5.59
N VAL A 3 5.60 -4.75 -4.63
CA VAL A 3 4.15 -4.55 -4.53
C VAL A 3 3.86 -3.57 -3.40
N GLY A 4 2.97 -2.61 -3.67
CA GLY A 4 2.44 -1.68 -2.70
C GLY A 4 1.10 -2.18 -2.16
N PHE A 5 0.85 -1.96 -0.87
CA PHE A 5 -0.45 -2.23 -0.27
C PHE A 5 -0.88 -1.09 0.66
N ILE A 6 -2.01 -0.48 0.36
CA ILE A 6 -2.56 0.63 1.15
C ILE A 6 -3.89 0.20 1.78
N GLY A 7 -3.97 0.31 3.10
CA GLY A 7 -5.12 -0.16 3.87
C GLY A 7 -4.88 -1.58 4.39
N LEU A 8 -4.61 -1.67 5.69
CA LEU A 8 -4.28 -2.88 6.43
C LEU A 8 -5.36 -3.19 7.47
N GLY A 9 -6.62 -2.95 7.11
CA GLY A 9 -7.78 -3.40 7.88
C GLY A 9 -7.98 -4.92 7.81
N THR A 10 -9.13 -5.41 8.27
CA THR A 10 -9.44 -6.85 8.36
C THR A 10 -9.10 -7.65 7.10
N MET A 11 -9.49 -7.13 5.93
CA MET A 11 -9.24 -7.77 4.64
C MET A 11 -7.82 -7.48 4.12
N GLY A 12 -7.46 -6.20 4.03
CA GLY A 12 -6.18 -5.74 3.52
C GLY A 12 -4.97 -6.34 4.23
N ALA A 13 -5.02 -6.47 5.57
CA ALA A 13 -3.94 -7.07 6.34
C ALA A 13 -3.64 -8.52 5.92
N SER A 14 -4.69 -9.32 5.70
CA SER A 14 -4.52 -10.72 5.30
C SER A 14 -4.00 -10.84 3.86
N MET A 15 -4.52 -9.99 2.96
CA MET A 15 -4.07 -9.95 1.56
C MET A 15 -2.60 -9.52 1.45
N ALA A 16 -2.23 -8.42 2.10
CA ALA A 16 -0.87 -7.92 2.16
C ALA A 16 0.10 -8.97 2.74
N TYR A 17 -0.30 -9.66 3.81
CA TYR A 17 0.53 -10.73 4.38
C TYR A 17 0.73 -11.90 3.40
N ASN A 18 -0.32 -12.30 2.67
CA ASN A 18 -0.20 -13.34 1.66
C ASN A 18 0.71 -12.92 0.50
N THR A 19 0.71 -11.64 0.11
CA THR A 19 1.64 -11.10 -0.89
C THR A 19 3.10 -11.30 -0.46
N LEU A 20 3.44 -11.05 0.82
CA LEU A 20 4.77 -11.36 1.37
C LEU A 20 5.08 -12.86 1.30
N GLN A 21 4.13 -13.70 1.73
CA GLN A 21 4.32 -15.16 1.72
C GLN A 21 4.47 -15.74 0.30
N GLY A 22 3.95 -15.03 -0.71
CA GLY A 22 4.16 -15.34 -2.13
C GLY A 22 5.57 -15.02 -2.64
N GLY A 23 6.46 -14.46 -1.81
CA GLY A 23 7.84 -14.13 -2.17
C GLY A 23 8.01 -12.78 -2.87
N HIS A 24 7.03 -11.88 -2.76
CA HIS A 24 7.12 -10.52 -3.27
C HIS A 24 7.69 -9.56 -2.22
N GLU A 25 8.42 -8.54 -2.67
CA GLU A 25 8.79 -7.42 -1.81
C GLU A 25 7.54 -6.56 -1.58
N LEU A 26 7.25 -6.24 -0.32
CA LEU A 26 6.04 -5.51 0.05
C LEU A 26 6.38 -4.16 0.67
N VAL A 27 5.79 -3.10 0.12
CA VAL A 27 5.71 -1.78 0.76
C VAL A 27 4.28 -1.56 1.24
N VAL A 28 4.11 -1.15 2.49
CA VAL A 28 2.78 -0.95 3.08
C VAL A 28 2.59 0.46 3.62
N HIS A 29 1.35 0.92 3.54
CA HIS A 29 0.89 2.16 4.17
C HIS A 29 -0.52 1.99 4.74
N ASP A 30 -0.80 2.65 5.85
CA ASP A 30 -2.13 2.76 6.46
C ASP A 30 -2.22 4.09 7.21
N ILE A 31 -3.42 4.60 7.45
CA ILE A 31 -3.61 5.78 8.31
C ILE A 31 -3.16 5.52 9.76
N ARG A 32 -3.13 4.25 10.17
CA ARG A 32 -2.71 3.77 11.48
C ARG A 32 -1.48 2.88 11.33
N ARG A 33 -0.31 3.40 11.70
CA ARG A 33 0.96 2.68 11.59
C ARG A 33 0.95 1.34 12.33
N GLU A 34 0.24 1.26 13.45
CA GLU A 34 0.10 0.05 14.25
C GLU A 34 -0.51 -1.12 13.44
N SER A 35 -1.34 -0.83 12.43
CA SER A 35 -1.92 -1.86 11.54
C SER A 35 -0.86 -2.61 10.73
N ALA A 36 0.33 -2.03 10.55
CA ALA A 36 1.43 -2.62 9.79
C ALA A 36 2.36 -3.51 10.62
N THR A 37 2.20 -3.57 11.95
CA THR A 37 3.15 -4.25 12.86
C THR A 37 3.50 -5.66 12.37
N ARG A 38 2.48 -6.49 12.11
CA ARG A 38 2.65 -7.88 11.62
C ARG A 38 3.39 -7.95 10.28
N HIS A 39 3.15 -7.00 9.37
CA HIS A 39 3.76 -6.98 8.04
C HIS A 39 5.23 -6.57 8.14
N LEU A 40 5.53 -5.57 8.97
CA LEU A 40 6.89 -5.11 9.21
C LEU A 40 7.74 -6.21 9.89
N GLU A 41 7.18 -6.91 10.88
CA GLU A 41 7.82 -8.09 11.49
C GLU A 41 8.07 -9.22 10.48
N ALA A 42 7.21 -9.34 9.47
CA ALA A 42 7.35 -10.30 8.37
C ALA A 42 8.22 -9.79 7.21
N GLY A 43 8.83 -8.60 7.32
CA GLY A 43 9.79 -8.07 6.34
C GLY A 43 9.22 -7.08 5.32
N ALA A 44 7.99 -6.59 5.48
CA ALA A 44 7.50 -5.45 4.70
C ALA A 44 8.28 -4.17 5.04
N THR A 45 8.27 -3.23 4.10
CA THR A 45 8.77 -1.87 4.29
C THR A 45 7.60 -0.92 4.50
N TRP A 46 7.73 0.03 5.42
CA TRP A 46 6.75 1.09 5.61
C TRP A 46 6.98 2.24 4.62
N ALA A 47 5.91 2.85 4.11
CA ALA A 47 5.95 4.16 3.45
C ALA A 47 5.07 5.17 4.22
N ASP A 48 5.53 6.41 4.32
CA ASP A 48 4.86 7.44 5.11
C ASP A 48 3.69 8.10 4.36
N SER A 49 3.52 7.82 3.05
CA SER A 49 2.39 8.29 2.24
C SER A 49 2.00 7.35 1.10
N PRO A 50 0.77 7.46 0.55
CA PRO A 50 0.39 6.77 -0.69
C PRO A 50 1.32 7.07 -1.87
N ARG A 51 1.76 8.33 -2.01
CA ARG A 51 2.74 8.74 -3.01
C ARG A 51 4.03 7.91 -2.92
N GLU A 52 4.62 7.76 -1.74
CA GLU A 52 5.84 6.98 -1.56
C GLU A 52 5.64 5.50 -1.93
N VAL A 53 4.46 4.93 -1.64
CA VAL A 53 4.11 3.58 -2.08
C VAL A 53 4.13 3.51 -3.61
N ALA A 54 3.47 4.45 -4.29
CA ALA A 54 3.45 4.51 -5.75
C ALA A 54 4.85 4.68 -6.35
N GLU A 55 5.69 5.55 -5.79
CA GLU A 55 7.06 5.77 -6.26
C GLU A 55 7.92 4.50 -6.15
N ALA A 56 7.76 3.75 -5.05
CA ALA A 56 8.57 2.58 -4.76
C ALA A 56 8.11 1.28 -5.44
N CYS A 57 6.88 1.20 -5.93
CA CYS A 57 6.26 -0.07 -6.36
C CYS A 57 5.88 -0.09 -7.85
N GLU A 58 5.75 -1.29 -8.40
CA GLU A 58 5.29 -1.54 -9.78
C GLU A 58 3.76 -1.66 -9.85
N ILE A 59 3.17 -2.31 -8.82
CA ILE A 59 1.74 -2.53 -8.68
C ILE A 59 1.34 -2.12 -7.26
N VAL A 60 0.24 -1.39 -7.10
CA VAL A 60 -0.29 -1.00 -5.80
C VAL A 60 -1.72 -1.51 -5.64
N PHE A 61 -1.99 -2.19 -4.52
CA PHE A 61 -3.34 -2.58 -4.13
C PHE A 61 -3.89 -1.64 -3.05
N THR A 62 -5.21 -1.42 -3.05
CA THR A 62 -5.91 -0.76 -1.95
C THR A 62 -7.01 -1.64 -1.37
N SER A 63 -7.20 -1.55 -0.05
CA SER A 63 -8.34 -2.12 0.66
C SER A 63 -8.87 -1.09 1.65
N LEU A 64 -9.80 -0.26 1.18
CA LEU A 64 -10.26 0.94 1.89
C LEU A 64 -11.77 0.87 2.20
N PRO A 65 -12.27 1.60 3.23
CA PRO A 65 -13.66 1.51 3.67
C PRO A 65 -14.70 1.93 2.63
N GLY A 66 -14.39 2.94 1.82
CA GLY A 66 -15.34 3.45 0.82
C GLY A 66 -14.76 4.49 -0.14
N PRO A 67 -15.62 5.12 -0.95
CA PRO A 67 -15.21 6.03 -2.02
C PRO A 67 -14.40 7.24 -1.55
N THR A 68 -14.75 7.83 -0.40
CA THR A 68 -14.04 9.00 0.15
C THR A 68 -12.59 8.69 0.43
N GLU A 69 -12.30 7.54 1.07
CA GLU A 69 -10.93 7.15 1.38
C GLU A 69 -10.16 6.77 0.11
N VAL A 70 -10.83 6.13 -0.86
CA VAL A 70 -10.24 5.83 -2.18
C VAL A 70 -9.82 7.11 -2.89
N GLU A 71 -10.69 8.12 -2.94
CA GLU A 71 -10.38 9.40 -3.57
C GLU A 71 -9.22 10.12 -2.87
N ALA A 72 -9.20 10.13 -1.54
CA ALA A 72 -8.11 10.72 -0.77
C ALA A 72 -6.76 10.02 -1.04
N VAL A 73 -6.72 8.68 -1.06
CA VAL A 73 -5.52 7.90 -1.34
C VAL A 73 -5.07 8.05 -2.79
N ALA A 74 -6.02 8.10 -3.74
CA ALA A 74 -5.70 8.18 -5.15
C ALA A 74 -5.28 9.59 -5.59
N LEU A 75 -6.04 10.62 -5.20
CA LEU A 75 -5.98 11.97 -5.76
C LEU A 75 -5.52 13.05 -4.78
N GLY A 76 -5.26 12.71 -3.51
CA GLY A 76 -4.80 13.65 -2.50
C GLY A 76 -3.45 14.31 -2.83
N GLU A 77 -3.06 15.30 -2.02
CA GLU A 77 -1.80 16.03 -2.17
C GLU A 77 -0.58 15.09 -2.13
N ASP A 78 -0.61 14.08 -1.26
CA ASP A 78 0.36 12.98 -1.22
C ASP A 78 -0.26 11.65 -1.71
N GLY A 79 -1.21 11.75 -2.64
CA GLY A 79 -1.90 10.60 -3.22
C GLY A 79 -1.06 9.82 -4.22
N LEU A 80 -1.56 8.64 -4.60
CA LEU A 80 -0.93 7.75 -5.60
C LEU A 80 -0.66 8.45 -6.93
N ILE A 81 -1.55 9.37 -7.35
CA ILE A 81 -1.42 10.10 -8.62
C ILE A 81 -0.11 10.88 -8.72
N GLN A 82 0.50 11.27 -7.59
CA GLN A 82 1.76 12.03 -7.59
C GLN A 82 3.00 11.15 -7.74
N GLY A 83 2.88 9.85 -7.46
CA GLY A 83 4.00 8.89 -7.53
C GLY A 83 3.90 7.88 -8.67
N LEU A 84 2.72 7.76 -9.29
CA LEU A 84 2.49 6.85 -10.41
C LEU A 84 3.15 7.39 -11.70
N THR A 85 3.86 6.50 -12.38
CA THR A 85 4.53 6.76 -13.66
C THR A 85 4.10 5.73 -14.70
N ALA A 86 4.40 5.97 -15.97
CA ALA A 86 4.08 5.04 -17.06
C ALA A 86 4.58 3.61 -16.74
N GLY A 87 3.71 2.62 -16.97
CA GLY A 87 3.98 1.20 -16.73
C GLY A 87 3.61 0.69 -15.33
N LYS A 88 3.28 1.58 -14.38
CA LYS A 88 2.77 1.20 -13.05
C LYS A 88 1.26 1.01 -13.05
N VAL A 89 0.76 0.15 -12.16
CA VAL A 89 -0.67 -0.18 -12.06
C VAL A 89 -1.19 0.08 -10.64
N TYR A 90 -2.38 0.70 -10.58
CA TYR A 90 -3.20 0.89 -9.40
C TYR A 90 -4.66 0.57 -9.75
#